data_AF-A0A225B0W6-F1
#
_entry.id   AF-A0A225B0W6-F1
#
_cell.length_a   1.000
_cell.length_b   1.000
_cell.length_c   1.000
_cell.angle_alpha   90.00
_cell.angle_beta   90.00
_cell.angle_gamma   90.00
#
_symmetry.space_group_name_H-M   'P 1'
#
loop_
_entity.id
_entity.type
_entity.pdbx_description
1 polymer ?
#
loop_
_entity_poly.entity_id
_entity_poly.type
_entity_poly.pdbx_seq_one_letter_code
_entity_poly.pdbx_strand_id
1 'polypeptide(L)'
;MNFFHVHPANPQDDFMLLSPLDPDTELSTYQCHDRKRKYYFCPKCGVRCLTFGGVGEVDVVDLKELADSTEGKRKVWRAKWDGEHDTRPEDFDLRVLTEEKRVQYFDDRSEPEEKKKEARWDRPHYGGSY
;
A
#
# COMPACT_ATOMS: atom_id res chain seq x y z
N MET A 1 8.04 4.77 -15.55
CA MET A 1 6.77 4.68 -14.83
C MET A 1 7.10 4.67 -13.34
N ASN A 2 7.06 5.84 -12.69
CA ASN A 2 7.42 5.96 -11.27
C ASN A 2 6.17 5.66 -10.45
N PHE A 3 6.14 4.51 -9.81
CA PHE A 3 5.11 4.16 -8.86
C PHE A 3 5.59 4.60 -7.48
N PHE A 4 4.89 5.55 -6.86
CA PHE A 4 5.05 5.80 -5.43
C PHE A 4 4.15 4.81 -4.71
N HIS A 5 4.73 3.71 -4.23
CA HIS A 5 4.03 2.71 -3.42
C HIS A 5 4.28 3.02 -1.95
N VAL A 6 3.22 3.38 -1.22
CA VAL A 6 3.26 3.47 0.24
C VAL A 6 2.35 2.37 0.78
N HIS A 7 2.89 1.60 1.71
CA HIS A 7 2.09 0.71 2.55
C HIS A 7 1.89 1.43 3.88
N PRO A 8 0.66 1.85 4.23
CA PRO A 8 0.39 2.46 5.53
C PRO A 8 0.81 1.49 6.66
N ALA A 9 1.31 2.03 7.76
CA ALA A 9 1.68 1.23 8.92
C ALA A 9 0.45 0.52 9.51
N ASN A 10 -0.68 1.23 9.55
CA ASN A 10 -1.98 0.69 9.87
C ASN A 10 -2.98 0.98 8.74
N PRO A 11 -3.22 0.03 7.80
CA PRO A 11 -4.16 0.23 6.71
C PRO A 11 -5.62 0.51 7.15
N GLN A 12 -5.99 0.17 8.38
CA GLN A 12 -7.33 0.43 8.92
C GLN A 12 -7.50 1.90 9.30
N ASP A 13 -6.55 2.44 10.06
CA ASP A 13 -6.67 3.78 10.64
C ASP A 13 -6.00 4.86 9.77
N ASP A 14 -4.89 4.51 9.11
CA ASP A 14 -4.05 5.47 8.36
C ASP A 14 -4.50 5.62 6.90
N PHE A 15 -5.46 4.82 6.44
CA PHE A 15 -5.96 4.90 5.07
C PHE A 15 -7.48 4.98 5.02
N MET A 16 -7.98 5.99 4.32
CA MET A 16 -9.39 6.07 3.94
C MET A 16 -9.53 6.72 2.57
N LEU A 17 -10.51 6.24 1.82
CA LEU A 17 -10.83 6.76 0.52
C LEU A 17 -12.02 7.73 0.63
N LEU A 18 -11.75 9.00 0.34
CA LEU A 18 -12.75 10.07 0.43
C LEU A 18 -13.77 10.05 -0.72
N SER A 19 -13.39 9.45 -1.84
CA SER A 19 -14.20 9.23 -3.04
C SER A 19 -13.41 8.33 -4.01
N PRO A 20 -14.06 7.40 -4.72
CA PRO A 20 -15.47 7.01 -4.61
C PRO A 20 -15.82 6.26 -3.32
N LEU A 21 -17.12 6.16 -3.02
CA LEU A 21 -17.62 5.41 -1.85
C LEU A 21 -17.83 3.93 -2.17
N ASP A 22 -17.98 3.59 -3.45
CA ASP A 22 -17.97 2.21 -3.93
C ASP A 22 -16.85 2.03 -4.98
N PRO A 23 -15.63 1.68 -4.55
CA PRO A 23 -14.50 1.48 -5.46
C PRO A 23 -14.72 0.37 -6.48
N ASP A 24 -15.53 -0.65 -6.15
CA ASP A 24 -15.76 -1.78 -7.03
C ASP A 24 -16.68 -1.44 -8.21
N THR A 25 -17.58 -0.47 -8.02
CA THR A 25 -18.48 0.01 -9.08
C THR A 25 -17.91 1.22 -9.82
N GLU A 26 -17.24 2.15 -9.10
CA GLU A 26 -16.87 3.45 -9.66
C GLU A 26 -15.43 3.49 -10.24
N LEU A 27 -14.54 2.60 -9.80
CA LEU A 27 -13.20 2.47 -10.35
C LEU A 27 -13.08 1.23 -11.23
N SER A 28 -12.21 1.30 -12.21
CA SER A 28 -11.82 0.11 -12.97
C SER A 28 -10.77 -0.67 -12.20
N THR A 29 -10.79 -1.98 -12.36
CA THR A 29 -9.83 -2.88 -11.73
C THR A 29 -9.18 -3.78 -12.74
N TYR A 30 -7.93 -4.14 -12.48
CA TYR A 30 -7.35 -5.34 -13.06
C TYR A 30 -6.84 -6.22 -11.93
N GLN A 31 -6.75 -7.53 -12.20
CA GLN A 31 -6.31 -8.54 -11.24
C GLN A 31 -5.25 -9.43 -11.90
N CYS A 32 -4.29 -9.90 -11.11
CA CYS A 32 -3.23 -10.79 -11.58
C CYS A 32 -3.30 -12.14 -10.86
N HIS A 33 -2.83 -13.21 -11.53
CA HIS A 33 -2.69 -14.56 -10.98
C HIS A 33 -3.94 -15.02 -10.22
N ASP A 34 -3.80 -15.35 -8.94
CA ASP A 34 -4.86 -15.86 -8.05
C ASP A 34 -5.99 -14.85 -7.77
N ARG A 35 -5.95 -13.66 -8.37
CA ARG A 35 -6.98 -12.61 -8.26
C ARG A 35 -7.26 -12.15 -6.83
N LYS A 36 -6.29 -12.35 -5.92
CA LYS A 36 -6.40 -11.95 -4.50
C LYS A 36 -6.30 -10.44 -4.27
N ARG A 37 -5.70 -9.70 -5.21
CA ARG A 37 -5.51 -8.25 -5.12
C ARG A 37 -6.17 -7.56 -6.31
N LYS A 38 -6.94 -6.52 -6.04
CA LYS A 38 -7.53 -5.62 -7.03
C LYS A 38 -6.63 -4.39 -7.13
N TYR A 39 -6.19 -4.09 -8.34
CA TYR A 39 -5.47 -2.85 -8.65
C TYR A 39 -6.48 -1.84 -9.21
N TYR A 40 -6.91 -0.91 -8.37
CA TYR A 40 -7.91 0.09 -8.72
C TYR A 40 -7.26 1.26 -9.47
N PHE A 41 -7.90 1.68 -10.55
CA PHE A 41 -7.48 2.83 -11.34
C PHE A 41 -8.69 3.62 -11.85
N CYS A 42 -8.48 4.90 -12.07
CA CYS A 42 -9.52 5.76 -12.63
C CYS A 42 -9.75 5.40 -14.12
N PRO A 43 -10.98 5.06 -14.54
CA PRO A 43 -11.27 4.69 -15.93
C PRO A 43 -11.07 5.85 -16.92
N LYS A 44 -11.10 7.10 -16.44
CA LYS A 44 -10.98 8.28 -17.29
C LYS A 44 -9.54 8.67 -17.59
N CYS A 45 -8.66 8.64 -16.58
CA CYS A 45 -7.27 9.09 -16.73
C CYS A 45 -6.23 7.96 -16.64
N GLY A 46 -6.64 6.73 -16.29
CA GLY A 46 -5.74 5.58 -16.19
C GLY A 46 -4.78 5.60 -14.99
N VAL A 47 -4.87 6.62 -14.13
CA VAL A 47 -4.04 6.73 -12.93
C VAL A 47 -4.47 5.67 -11.92
N ARG A 48 -3.50 4.90 -11.41
CA ARG A 48 -3.70 3.92 -10.35
C ARG A 48 -3.94 4.63 -9.02
N CYS A 49 -5.04 4.30 -8.36
CA CYS A 49 -5.47 4.95 -7.13
C CYS A 49 -4.99 4.19 -5.89
N LEU A 50 -5.30 2.89 -5.81
CA LEU A 50 -4.92 2.04 -4.70
C LEU A 50 -4.87 0.57 -5.10
N THR A 51 -4.25 -0.27 -4.28
CA THR A 51 -4.31 -1.72 -4.39
C THR A 51 -4.87 -2.28 -3.09
N PHE A 52 -5.91 -3.10 -3.18
CA PHE A 52 -6.56 -3.67 -2.00
C PHE A 52 -6.93 -5.12 -2.22
N GLY A 53 -6.80 -5.93 -1.17
CA GLY A 53 -7.09 -7.36 -1.16
C GLY A 53 -7.83 -7.71 0.11
N GLY A 54 -9.12 -7.34 0.17
CA GLY A 54 -9.98 -7.52 1.33
C GLY A 54 -11.40 -7.05 1.04
N VAL A 55 -12.19 -6.88 2.11
CA VAL A 55 -13.54 -6.31 2.04
C VAL A 55 -13.46 -4.88 2.55
N GLY A 56 -14.13 -3.95 1.88
CA GLY A 56 -14.26 -2.58 2.35
C GLY A 56 -15.66 -2.28 2.87
N GLU A 57 -15.77 -1.22 3.65
CA GLU A 57 -17.03 -0.71 4.15
C GLU A 57 -17.07 0.82 4.12
N VAL A 58 -18.28 1.37 4.18
CA VAL A 58 -18.51 2.80 4.25
C VAL A 58 -18.72 3.18 5.71
N ASP A 59 -17.91 4.12 6.18
CA ASP A 59 -17.93 4.64 7.55
C ASP A 59 -18.15 6.17 7.54
N VAL A 60 -18.60 6.73 8.67
CA VAL A 60 -18.81 8.17 8.84
C VAL A 60 -17.76 8.70 9.80
N VAL A 61 -16.87 9.54 9.29
CA VAL A 61 -15.75 10.12 10.03
C VAL A 61 -15.93 11.61 10.22
N ASP A 62 -15.49 12.15 11.37
CA ASP A 62 -15.43 13.59 11.57
C ASP A 62 -14.04 14.11 11.17
N LEU A 63 -13.97 14.83 10.05
CA LEU A 63 -12.69 15.34 9.53
C LEU A 63 -12.15 16.51 10.36
N LYS A 64 -12.98 17.15 11.20
CA LYS A 64 -12.52 18.15 12.16
C LYS A 64 -11.60 17.54 13.19
N GLU A 65 -11.95 16.36 13.69
CA GLU A 65 -11.18 15.67 14.73
C GLU A 65 -9.91 15.02 14.17
N LEU A 66 -9.95 14.58 12.90
CA LEU A 66 -8.87 13.79 12.31
C LEU A 66 -7.77 14.63 11.63
N ALA A 67 -8.12 15.77 11.05
CA ALA A 67 -7.22 16.51 10.15
C ALA A 67 -7.27 18.03 10.34
N ASP A 68 -7.83 18.52 11.45
CA ASP A 68 -8.09 19.94 11.70
C ASP A 68 -8.79 20.63 10.51
N SER A 69 -9.61 19.89 9.79
CA SER A 69 -10.33 20.37 8.62
C SER A 69 -11.51 21.25 9.03
N THR A 70 -11.93 22.18 8.18
CA THR A 70 -13.20 22.90 8.38
C THR A 70 -14.42 22.04 8.02
N GLU A 71 -14.22 20.95 7.27
CA GLU A 71 -15.25 19.96 6.94
C GLU A 71 -15.59 19.11 8.18
N GLY A 72 -16.88 19.00 8.51
CA GLY A 72 -17.35 18.13 9.59
C GLY A 72 -17.46 16.66 9.18
N LYS A 73 -18.54 16.00 9.61
CA LYS A 73 -18.79 14.58 9.34
C LYS A 73 -18.94 14.29 7.84
N ARG A 74 -18.18 13.29 7.36
CA ARG A 74 -18.16 12.84 5.97
C ARG A 74 -18.18 11.32 5.88
N LYS A 75 -18.86 10.79 4.85
CA LYS A 75 -18.78 9.37 4.49
C LYS A 75 -17.47 9.08 3.78
N VAL A 76 -16.80 8.01 4.18
CA VAL A 76 -15.55 7.54 3.57
C VAL A 76 -15.60 6.04 3.40
N TRP A 77 -14.83 5.52 2.45
CA TRP A 77 -14.62 4.09 2.30
C TRP A 77 -13.34 3.66 3.02
N ARG A 78 -13.40 2.54 3.74
CA ARG A 78 -12.30 2.00 4.56
C ARG A 78 -12.20 0.50 4.41
N ALA A 79 -11.05 -0.07 4.74
CA ALA A 79 -10.93 -1.52 4.86
C ALA A 79 -11.78 -2.00 6.05
N LYS A 80 -12.63 -3.00 5.82
CA LYS A 80 -13.35 -3.67 6.90
C LYS A 80 -12.38 -4.58 7.63
N TRP A 81 -12.42 -4.51 8.96
CA TRP A 81 -11.57 -5.32 9.83
C TRP A 81 -12.43 -6.30 10.65
N ASP A 82 -12.10 -7.59 10.60
CA ASP A 82 -12.76 -8.64 11.39
C ASP A 82 -12.00 -8.99 12.69
N GLY A 83 -10.86 -8.33 12.96
CA GLY A 83 -10.15 -8.42 14.23
C GLY A 83 -9.13 -9.56 14.32
N GLU A 84 -8.96 -10.39 13.29
CA GLU A 84 -8.25 -11.67 13.45
C GLU A 84 -6.73 -11.58 13.24
N HIS A 85 -6.21 -10.53 12.61
CA HIS A 85 -4.77 -10.40 12.32
C HIS A 85 -4.26 -8.98 12.47
N ASP A 86 -4.06 -8.51 13.70
CA ASP A 86 -3.37 -7.26 13.96
C ASP A 86 -1.97 -7.24 13.30
N THR A 87 -1.90 -6.68 12.10
CA THR A 87 -0.65 -6.56 11.33
C THR A 87 0.08 -5.28 11.67
N ARG A 88 -0.21 -4.62 12.81
CA ARG A 88 0.60 -3.51 13.31
C ARG A 88 2.06 -3.98 13.30
N PRO A 89 2.92 -3.39 12.46
CA PRO A 89 4.32 -3.73 12.55
C PRO A 89 4.82 -3.08 13.83
N GLU A 90 5.07 -3.89 14.86
CA GLU A 90 5.72 -3.44 16.09
C GLU A 90 7.03 -2.75 15.70
N ASP A 91 7.16 -1.47 16.05
CA ASP A 91 8.34 -0.63 15.85
C ASP A 91 9.06 -0.85 14.50
N PHE A 92 8.38 -0.50 13.40
CA PHE A 92 8.92 -0.58 12.05
C PHE A 92 9.91 0.57 11.76
N ASP A 93 11.07 0.54 12.41
CA ASP A 93 12.18 1.38 12.00
C ASP A 93 12.95 0.69 10.87
N LEU A 94 12.69 1.13 9.63
CA LEU A 94 13.41 0.66 8.44
C LEU A 94 14.93 0.75 8.61
N ARG A 95 15.43 1.75 9.36
CA ARG A 95 16.86 1.89 9.63
C ARG A 95 17.37 0.72 10.45
N VAL A 96 16.69 0.38 11.55
CA VAL A 96 17.07 -0.75 12.42
C VAL A 96 17.01 -2.06 11.64
N LEU A 97 15.94 -2.27 10.86
CA LEU A 97 15.79 -3.50 10.06
C LEU A 97 16.86 -3.62 8.97
N THR A 98 17.29 -2.51 8.36
CA THR A 98 18.40 -2.50 7.40
C THR A 98 19.74 -2.73 8.10
N GLU A 99 19.99 -2.09 9.24
CA GLU A 99 21.22 -2.27 10.05
C GLU A 99 21.35 -3.72 10.57
N GLU A 100 20.23 -4.35 10.95
CA GLU A 100 20.17 -5.77 11.38
C GLU A 100 20.17 -6.79 10.23
N LYS A 101 20.24 -6.35 8.97
CA LYS A 101 20.15 -7.21 7.77
C LYS A 101 18.89 -8.07 7.72
N ARG A 102 17.76 -7.49 8.12
CA ARG A 102 16.42 -8.11 8.02
C ARG A 102 15.69 -7.69 6.74
N VAL A 103 16.19 -6.69 6.02
CA VAL A 103 15.67 -6.22 4.72
C VAL A 103 16.58 -6.67 3.58
N GLN A 104 16.06 -7.54 2.70
CA GLN A 104 16.79 -8.03 1.52
C GLN A 104 16.56 -7.11 0.32
N TYR A 105 17.62 -6.79 -0.42
CA TYR A 105 17.50 -6.15 -1.74
C TYR A 105 17.12 -7.18 -2.80
N PHE A 106 16.05 -6.88 -3.54
CA PHE A 106 15.58 -7.71 -4.65
C PHE A 106 16.47 -7.50 -5.89
N ASP A 107 17.10 -8.58 -6.35
CA ASP A 107 18.07 -8.56 -7.47
C ASP A 107 17.45 -8.98 -8.81
N ASP A 108 16.11 -9.05 -8.91
CA ASP A 108 15.40 -9.53 -10.10
C ASP A 108 15.74 -8.79 -11.40
N ARG A 109 16.14 -7.51 -11.29
CA ARG A 109 16.55 -6.66 -12.42
C ARG A 109 18.06 -6.52 -12.60
N SER A 110 18.86 -7.26 -11.85
CA SER A 110 20.31 -7.27 -12.05
C SER A 110 20.65 -7.93 -13.38
N GLU A 111 21.70 -7.45 -14.05
CA GLU A 111 22.27 -8.11 -15.21
C GLU A 111 22.64 -9.57 -14.87
N PRO A 112 22.58 -10.51 -15.82
CA PRO A 112 22.87 -11.93 -15.56
C PRO A 112 24.22 -12.17 -14.89
N GLU A 113 25.21 -11.32 -15.19
CA GLU A 113 26.56 -11.35 -14.61
C GLU A 113 26.59 -10.82 -13.16
N GLU A 114 25.64 -9.97 -12.78
CA GLU A 114 25.50 -9.41 -11.43
C GLU A 114 24.49 -10.16 -10.55
N LYS A 115 23.73 -11.11 -11.10
CA LYS A 115 22.83 -11.99 -10.35
C LYS A 115 23.65 -12.88 -9.42
N LYS A 116 23.93 -12.36 -8.23
CA LYS A 116 24.54 -13.13 -7.15
C LYS A 116 23.60 -14.27 -6.76
N LYS A 117 24.17 -15.46 -6.54
CA LYS A 117 23.43 -16.61 -6.00
C LYS A 117 23.04 -16.41 -4.54
N GLU A 118 23.67 -15.46 -3.87
CA GLU A 118 23.47 -15.15 -2.45
C GLU A 118 22.61 -13.90 -2.28
N ALA A 119 21.78 -13.90 -1.23
CA ALA A 119 20.94 -12.77 -0.87
C ALA A 119 21.78 -11.52 -0.56
N ARG A 120 21.38 -10.38 -1.11
CA ARG A 120 22.05 -9.08 -0.93
C ARG A 120 21.32 -8.27 0.14
N TRP A 121 22.05 -7.81 1.15
CA TRP A 121 21.48 -7.10 2.31
C TRP A 121 22.04 -5.69 2.49
N ASP A 122 23.20 -5.38 1.92
CA ASP A 122 23.96 -4.17 2.27
C ASP A 122 23.73 -2.97 1.32
N ARG A 123 23.29 -3.22 0.08
CA ARG A 123 23.06 -2.17 -0.93
C ARG A 123 22.17 -2.67 -2.07
N PRO A 124 21.46 -1.79 -2.78
CA PRO A 124 20.73 -2.16 -4.00
C PRO A 124 21.68 -2.58 -5.15
N HIS A 125 21.13 -3.21 -6.19
CA HIS A 125 21.84 -3.47 -7.45
C HIS A 125 22.16 -2.17 -8.21
N TYR A 126 23.02 -2.25 -9.22
CA TYR A 126 23.37 -1.08 -10.03
C TYR A 126 22.12 -0.51 -10.72
N GLY A 127 21.77 0.74 -10.42
CA GLY A 127 20.52 1.38 -10.86
C GLY A 127 19.29 1.10 -9.99
N GLY A 128 19.43 0.32 -8.91
CA GLY A 128 18.41 0.15 -7.89
C GLY A 128 18.31 1.36 -6.95
N SER A 129 17.22 1.45 -6.19
CA SER A 129 16.96 2.54 -5.22
C SER A 129 17.05 2.03 -3.79
N TYR A 130 17.42 2.92 -2.87
CA TYR A 130 17.36 2.70 -1.42
C TYR A 130 15.92 2.80 -0.91
#